data_AF-A0A352IXK7-F1
#
_entry.id   AF-A0A352IXK7-F1
#
_cell.length_a   1.000
_cell.length_b   1.000
_cell.length_c   1.000
_cell.angle_alpha   90.00
_cell.angle_beta   90.00
_cell.angle_gamma   90.00
#
_symmetry.space_group_name_H-M   'P 1'
#
loop_
_entity.id
_entity.type
_entity.pdbx_description
1 polymer ?
#
loop_
_entity_poly.entity_id
_entity_poly.type
_entity_poly.pdbx_seq_one_letter_code
_entity_poly.pdbx_strand_id
1 'polypeptide(L)' 'MSNPVVLALTAGEPAGIGPELCLQLALEARSAGVVVVASRPLLEAR' A
#
# COMPACT_ATOMS: atom_id res chain seq x y z
N MET A 1 -15.65 -9.43 -19.81
CA MET A 1 -14.34 -9.14 -19.18
C MET A 1 -14.63 -8.40 -17.89
N SER A 2 -14.26 -8.94 -16.72
CA SER A 2 -14.43 -8.23 -15.44
C SER A 2 -13.38 -7.13 -15.33
N ASN A 3 -13.78 -5.94 -14.91
CA ASN A 3 -12.84 -4.86 -14.62
C ASN A 3 -11.94 -5.30 -13.44
N PRO A 4 -10.62 -5.05 -13.48
CA PRO A 4 -9.76 -5.40 -12.36
C PRO A 4 -10.18 -4.65 -11.10
N VAL A 5 -10.29 -5.39 -9.98
CA VAL A 5 -10.65 -4.83 -8.67
C VAL A 5 -9.50 -3.97 -8.15
N VAL A 6 -9.82 -2.77 -7.67
CA VAL A 6 -8.86 -1.88 -7.01
C VAL A 6 -9.23 -1.77 -5.53
N LEU A 7 -8.30 -2.12 -4.66
CA LEU A 7 -8.46 -2.06 -3.21
C LEU A 7 -7.80 -0.80 -2.65
N ALA A 8 -8.48 -0.09 -1.76
CA ALA A 8 -7.88 0.97 -0.95
C ALA A 8 -7.30 0.36 0.33
N LEU A 9 -5.98 0.50 0.52
CA LEU A 9 -5.28 0.04 1.70
C LEU A 9 -4.84 1.25 2.53
N THR A 10 -5.32 1.37 3.76
CA THR A 10 -4.83 2.40 4.69
C THR A 10 -3.59 1.87 5.41
N ALA A 11 -2.52 2.67 5.49
CA ALA A 11 -1.28 2.24 6.14
C ALA A 11 -1.38 2.16 7.68
N GLY A 12 -2.52 2.58 8.27
CA GLY A 12 -2.73 2.57 9.70
C GLY A 12 -1.94 3.66 10.44
N GLU A 13 -1.41 3.30 11.61
CA GLU A 13 -0.62 4.20 12.47
C GLU A 13 0.76 4.51 11.86
N PRO A 14 1.10 5.79 11.61
CA PRO A 14 2.39 6.20 11.03
C PRO A 14 3.65 5.74 11.77
N ALA A 15 3.58 5.59 13.09
CA ALA A 15 4.69 5.09 13.91
C ALA A 15 4.72 3.55 14.02
N GLY A 16 3.68 2.86 13.53
CA GLY A 16 3.63 1.41 13.45
C GLY A 16 4.34 0.86 12.22
N ILE A 17 4.24 -0.45 12.02
CA ILE A 17 4.89 -1.16 10.91
C ILE A 17 4.10 -1.15 9.59
N GLY A 18 2.91 -0.56 9.59
CA GLY A 18 2.00 -0.56 8.44
C GLY A 18 2.59 0.07 7.18
N PRO A 19 3.30 1.23 7.26
CA PRO A 19 4.01 1.82 6.11
C PRO A 19 5.05 0.89 5.49
N GLU A 20 5.87 0.22 6.29
CA GLU A 20 6.92 -0.70 5.82
C GLU A 20 6.29 -1.94 5.16
N LEU A 21 5.22 -2.47 5.74
CA LEU A 21 4.47 -3.59 5.13
C LEU A 21 3.81 -3.18 3.81
N CYS A 22 3.32 -1.94 3.69
CA CYS A 22 2.79 -1.42 2.42
C CYS A 22 3.87 -1.35 1.33
N LEU A 23 5.10 -0.95 1.70
CA LEU A 23 6.24 -0.94 0.78
C LEU A 23 6.70 -2.34 0.39
N GLN A 24 6.73 -3.28 1.34
CA GLN A 24 7.03 -4.68 1.05
C GLN A 24 5.99 -5.28 0.09
N LEU A 25 4.70 -5.04 0.34
CA LEU A 25 3.62 -5.46 -0.56
C LEU A 25 3.78 -4.87 -1.96
N ALA A 26 4.38 -3.68 -2.10
CA ALA A 26 4.61 -3.05 -3.40
C ALA A 26 5.55 -3.86 -4.32
N LEU A 27 6.43 -4.68 -3.74
CA LEU A 27 7.40 -5.52 -4.46
C LEU A 27 6.80 -6.85 -4.93
N GLU A 28 5.60 -7.21 -4.47
CA GLU A 28 4.95 -8.47 -4.81
C GLU A 28 4.10 -8.36 -6.09
N ALA A 29 4.11 -9.43 -6.88
CA ALA A 29 3.19 -9.60 -7.99
C ALA A 29 1.75 -9.74 -7.48
N ARG A 30 0.83 -8.95 -8.04
CA ARG A 30 -0.57 -8.87 -7.57
C ARG A 30 -1.54 -8.93 -8.74
N SER A 31 -2.66 -9.60 -8.52
CA SER A 31 -3.78 -9.68 -9.48
C SER A 31 -4.77 -8.52 -9.34
N ALA A 32 -4.91 -7.98 -8.13
CA ALA A 32 -5.71 -6.79 -7.85
C ALA A 32 -4.84 -5.53 -7.83
N GLY A 33 -5.41 -4.41 -8.26
CA GLY A 33 -4.80 -3.10 -8.04
C GLY A 33 -4.89 -2.72 -6.57
N VAL A 34 -3.86 -2.07 -6.03
CA VAL A 34 -3.85 -1.56 -4.65
C VAL A 34 -3.47 -0.09 -4.66
N VAL A 35 -4.29 0.73 -4.01
CA VAL A 35 -4.01 2.14 -3.73
C VAL A 35 -3.75 2.28 -2.25
N VAL A 36 -2.51 2.61 -1.89
CA VAL A 36 -2.13 2.88 -0.50
C VAL A 36 -2.51 4.33 -0.15
N VAL A 37 -3.36 4.50 0.85
CA VAL A 37 -3.73 5.78 1.44
C VAL A 37 -2.85 6.01 2.66
N ALA A 38 -1.80 6.82 2.48
CA ALA A 38 -0.80 7.13 3.50
C ALA A 38 -0.10 8.46 3.19
N SER A 39 0.71 8.93 4.14
CA SER A 39 1.63 10.05 3.92
C SER A 39 2.75 9.64 2.97
N ARG A 40 2.85 10.29 1.82
CA ARG A 40 3.93 10.03 0.85
C ARG A 40 5.32 10.30 1.41
N PRO A 41 5.60 11.44 2.09
CA PRO A 41 6.91 11.65 2.71
C PRO A 41 7.29 10.60 3.75
N LEU A 42 6.31 10.01 4.45
CA LEU A 42 6.55 8.92 5.38
C LEU A 42 7.05 7.68 4.64
N LEU A 43 6.40 7.30 3.55
CA LEU A 43 6.78 6.14 2.74
C LEU A 43 8.14 6.32 2.05
N GLU A 44 8.47 7.53 1.59
CA GLU A 44 9.77 7.85 0.98
C GLU A 44 10.94 7.78 1.99
N ALA A 45 10.65 7.98 3.26
CA ALA A 45 11.63 7.95 4.35
C ALA A 45 11.82 6.55 4.98
N ARG A 46 11.29 5.48 4.35
CA ARG A 46 11.35 4.09 4.83
C ARG A 46 12.02 3.16 3.83
#